data_AF-W2QM75-F1
#
_entry.id   AF-W2QM75-F1
#
_cell.length_a   1.000
_cell.length_b   1.000
_cell.length_c   1.000
_cell.angle_alpha   90.00
_cell.angle_beta   90.00
_cell.angle_gamma   90.00
#
_symmetry.space_group_name_H-M   'P 1'
#
loop_
_entity.id
_entity.type
_entity.pdbx_description
1 polymer ?
#
loop_
_entity_poly.entity_id
_entity_poly.type
_entity_poly.pdbx_seq_one_letter_code
_entity_poly.pdbx_strand_id
1 'polypeptide(L)'
;MAAAAVKKLSRYCCSHCGASELYLYCWKGCRHVQNIKSFYAETKSIQQELEMLRVTIYEQEIRFREYELQLKEKQKSLEYLANQVNKLPSFYPVQSSEDNKAIPLGLPAWSLVAAKMVWQQFDGDHDGKLTSEELHKVKDQLRKNHENIDEILPDYPAEPLTPHHFLKLYECGEGAKLSDDLRSLGVLCGTSESIAQTLSTCEAKLSRITLESQQLQKERDNYQKEVDESQRAKTRLREVFAASKQSLEDQARDLVRLQEQEAESELQLRLADEKAAADATSLSKAKRELSSAKHALLDLRALVDDQIAEKEKWQRYCWELEERLHEATNVSHVKERDLWRTKDAKKEESRKNMLLYIEAHKGKRHFDHPAESTANPNQWQTISES
;
A
#
# COMPACT_ATOMS: atom_id res chain seq x y z
N MET A 1 -19.91 -5.51 19.47
CA MET A 1 -19.35 -6.85 19.16
C MET A 1 -18.20 -6.81 18.16
N ALA A 2 -18.26 -6.03 17.08
CA ALA A 2 -17.15 -5.91 16.10
C ALA A 2 -15.79 -5.54 16.73
N ALA A 3 -15.76 -4.62 17.69
CA ALA A 3 -14.53 -4.24 18.41
C ALA A 3 -13.91 -5.41 19.21
N ALA A 4 -14.71 -6.39 19.66
CA ALA A 4 -14.22 -7.55 20.41
C ALA A 4 -13.60 -8.62 19.48
N ALA A 5 -14.10 -8.75 18.25
CA ALA A 5 -13.52 -9.62 17.22
C ALA A 5 -12.17 -9.09 16.74
N VAL A 6 -12.06 -7.77 16.52
CA VAL A 6 -10.78 -7.11 16.16
C VAL A 6 -9.75 -7.23 17.29
N LYS A 7 -10.17 -7.14 18.56
CA LYS A 7 -9.29 -7.32 19.74
C LYS A 7 -8.83 -8.77 19.96
N LYS A 8 -9.55 -9.76 19.40
CA LYS A 8 -9.12 -11.18 19.42
C LYS A 8 -8.07 -11.46 18.35
N LEU A 9 -8.19 -10.84 17.17
CA LEU A 9 -7.18 -10.93 16.10
C LEU A 9 -5.86 -10.24 16.45
N SER A 10 -5.86 -9.23 17.33
CA SER A 10 -4.64 -8.55 17.79
C SER A 10 -3.83 -9.33 18.84
N ARG A 11 -4.17 -10.58 19.17
CA ARG A 11 -3.47 -11.40 20.18
C ARG A 11 -2.39 -12.32 19.62
N TYR A 12 -2.23 -12.39 18.31
CA TYR A 12 -1.21 -13.24 17.70
C TYR A 12 0.09 -12.44 17.50
N CYS A 13 0.76 -12.13 18.61
CA CYS A 13 2.08 -11.52 18.61
C CYS A 13 3.05 -12.44 19.37
N CYS A 14 4.26 -12.63 18.85
CA CYS A 14 5.29 -13.33 19.61
C CYS A 14 5.70 -12.46 20.81
N SER A 15 5.49 -12.95 22.03
CA SER A 15 5.81 -12.24 23.28
C SER A 15 7.31 -11.97 23.50
N HIS A 16 8.19 -12.51 22.66
CA HIS A 16 9.64 -12.32 22.73
C HIS A 16 10.23 -11.41 21.65
N CYS A 17 9.62 -11.32 20.45
CA CYS A 17 10.15 -10.47 19.37
C CYS A 17 9.20 -9.36 18.92
N GLY A 18 7.97 -9.30 19.43
CA GLY A 18 7.01 -8.22 19.09
C GLY A 18 6.55 -8.21 17.63
N ALA A 19 6.97 -9.18 16.82
CA ALA A 19 6.57 -9.30 15.42
C ALA A 19 5.06 -9.61 15.35
N SER A 20 4.33 -8.74 14.65
CA SER A 20 2.88 -8.79 14.41
C SER A 20 2.50 -9.59 13.15
N GLU A 21 3.47 -10.26 12.52
CA GLU A 21 3.26 -11.02 11.30
C GLU A 21 2.98 -12.49 11.63
N LEU A 22 1.82 -12.97 11.18
CA LEU A 22 1.32 -14.34 11.26
C LEU A 22 2.21 -15.29 10.44
N TYR A 23 3.43 -15.54 10.91
CA TYR A 23 4.20 -16.69 10.45
C TYR A 23 4.01 -17.85 11.43
N LEU A 24 3.63 -19.00 10.88
CA LEU A 24 3.66 -20.31 11.53
C LEU A 24 5.05 -20.69 12.09
N TYR A 25 6.08 -19.91 11.75
CA TYR A 25 7.44 -20.05 12.26
C TYR A 25 8.05 -18.69 12.60
N CYS A 26 8.47 -18.52 13.86
CA CYS A 26 9.42 -17.48 14.27
C CYS A 26 10.83 -18.00 13.98
N TRP A 27 11.59 -17.29 13.12
CA TRP A 27 12.96 -17.67 12.70
C TRP A 27 13.96 -17.85 13.86
N LYS A 28 13.64 -17.42 15.08
CA LYS A 28 14.48 -17.57 16.29
C LYS A 28 14.12 -18.77 17.19
N GLY A 29 13.41 -19.78 16.70
CA GLY A 29 13.18 -21.03 17.45
C GLY A 29 12.23 -20.89 18.65
N CYS A 30 11.33 -19.90 18.64
CA CYS A 30 10.33 -19.73 19.69
C CYS A 30 9.21 -20.79 19.56
N ARG A 31 9.13 -21.73 20.51
CA ARG A 31 8.08 -22.76 20.63
C ARG A 31 6.74 -22.20 21.11
N HIS A 32 6.11 -21.32 20.35
CA HIS A 32 4.67 -21.06 20.49
C HIS A 32 3.97 -21.34 19.17
N VAL A 33 3.99 -22.62 18.78
CA VAL A 33 3.18 -23.13 17.68
C VAL A 33 1.78 -23.31 18.24
N GLN A 34 0.89 -22.34 17.98
CA GLN A 34 -0.53 -22.67 18.05
C GLN A 34 -0.81 -23.75 17.02
N ASN A 35 -1.47 -24.81 17.46
CA ASN A 35 -1.78 -25.97 16.64
C ASN A 35 -2.54 -25.50 15.39
N ILE A 36 -2.10 -25.87 14.20
CA ILE A 36 -2.82 -25.55 12.94
C ILE A 36 -4.31 -25.93 13.04
N LYS A 37 -4.64 -27.00 13.79
CA LYS A 37 -6.03 -27.39 14.07
C LYS A 37 -6.80 -26.35 14.89
N SER A 38 -6.17 -25.68 15.87
CA SER A 38 -6.82 -24.61 16.64
C SER A 38 -7.01 -23.35 15.80
N PHE A 39 -6.05 -23.00 14.94
CA PHE A 39 -6.21 -21.88 13.99
C PHE A 39 -7.37 -22.11 13.02
N TYR A 40 -7.48 -23.30 12.43
CA TYR A 40 -8.60 -23.65 11.54
C TYR A 40 -9.94 -23.74 12.28
N ALA A 41 -9.96 -24.20 13.53
CA ALA A 41 -11.18 -24.21 14.35
C ALA A 41 -11.64 -22.78 14.71
N GLU A 42 -10.70 -21.89 15.05
CA GLU A 42 -10.99 -20.49 15.34
C GLU A 42 -11.46 -19.73 14.09
N THR A 43 -10.83 -19.95 12.93
CA THR A 43 -11.31 -19.34 11.67
C THR A 43 -12.69 -19.85 11.27
N LYS A 44 -12.97 -21.14 11.45
CA LYS A 44 -14.31 -21.70 11.22
C LYS A 44 -15.35 -21.12 12.20
N SER A 45 -14.97 -20.93 13.47
CA SER A 45 -15.83 -20.30 14.48
C SER A 45 -16.11 -18.83 14.13
N ILE A 46 -15.10 -18.09 13.69
CA ILE A 46 -15.25 -16.68 13.27
C ILE A 46 -16.15 -16.59 12.04
N GLN A 47 -16.01 -17.50 11.07
CA GLN A 47 -16.91 -17.57 9.91
C GLN A 47 -18.36 -17.83 10.31
N GLN A 48 -18.60 -18.72 11.29
CA GLN A 48 -19.95 -18.97 11.81
C GLN A 48 -20.53 -17.75 12.53
N GLU A 49 -19.73 -17.06 13.35
CA GLU A 49 -20.16 -15.81 14.00
C GLU A 49 -20.48 -14.70 12.98
N LEU A 50 -19.69 -14.59 11.91
CA LEU A 50 -19.95 -13.62 10.83
C LEU A 50 -21.22 -13.94 10.06
N GLU A 51 -21.51 -15.21 9.78
CA GLU A 51 -22.74 -15.61 9.11
C GLU A 51 -23.97 -15.39 10.00
N MET A 52 -23.88 -15.72 11.29
CA MET A 52 -24.91 -15.40 12.29
C MET A 52 -25.21 -13.90 12.32
N LEU A 53 -24.17 -13.05 12.38
CA LEU A 53 -24.34 -11.60 12.34
C LEU A 53 -25.00 -11.13 11.05
N ARG A 54 -24.64 -11.72 9.91
CA ARG A 54 -25.24 -11.40 8.62
C ARG A 54 -26.74 -11.71 8.60
N VAL A 55 -27.14 -12.87 9.11
CA VAL A 55 -28.56 -13.25 9.24
C VAL A 55 -29.30 -12.29 10.16
N THR A 56 -28.74 -11.96 11.33
CA THR A 56 -29.38 -11.01 12.27
C THR A 56 -29.53 -9.61 11.67
N ILE A 57 -28.54 -9.14 10.90
CA ILE A 57 -28.64 -7.85 10.20
C ILE A 57 -29.78 -7.89 9.19
N TYR A 58 -29.89 -8.94 8.38
CA TYR A 58 -31.00 -9.08 7.44
C TYR A 58 -32.37 -9.12 8.13
N GLU A 59 -32.51 -9.85 9.24
CA GLU A 59 -33.75 -9.86 10.01
C GLU A 59 -34.12 -8.48 10.56
N GLN A 60 -33.13 -7.73 11.07
CA GLN A 60 -33.37 -6.36 11.52
C GLN A 60 -33.73 -5.41 10.38
N GLU A 61 -33.11 -5.55 9.21
CA GLU A 61 -33.47 -4.77 8.01
C GLU A 61 -34.92 -5.05 7.57
N ILE A 62 -35.38 -6.30 7.62
CA ILE A 62 -36.77 -6.66 7.30
C ILE A 62 -37.73 -5.99 8.29
N ARG A 63 -37.50 -6.15 9.61
CA ARG A 63 -38.34 -5.53 10.64
C ARG A 63 -38.37 -4.00 10.52
N PHE A 64 -37.23 -3.38 10.19
CA PHE A 64 -37.17 -1.93 10.01
C PHE A 64 -38.06 -1.46 8.85
N ARG A 65 -38.05 -2.17 7.71
CA ARG A 65 -38.95 -1.86 6.58
C ARG A 65 -40.42 -2.02 6.93
N GLU A 66 -40.77 -3.04 7.72
CA GLU A 66 -42.15 -3.23 8.21
C GLU A 66 -42.59 -2.04 9.09
N TYR A 67 -41.72 -1.57 9.98
CA TYR A 67 -42.01 -0.38 10.79
C TYR A 67 -42.16 0.90 9.96
N GLU A 68 -41.33 1.10 8.93
CA GLU A 68 -41.48 2.26 8.03
C GLU A 68 -42.84 2.25 7.30
N LEU A 69 -43.31 1.08 6.88
CA LEU A 69 -44.62 0.93 6.25
C LEU A 69 -45.75 1.27 7.23
N GLN A 70 -45.70 0.75 8.46
CA GLN A 70 -46.68 1.06 9.50
C GLN A 70 -46.68 2.56 9.84
N LEU A 71 -45.51 3.19 9.93
CA LEU A 71 -45.38 4.62 10.20
C LEU A 71 -46.07 5.45 9.10
N LYS A 72 -45.83 5.11 7.82
CA LYS A 72 -46.48 5.79 6.69
C LYS A 72 -48.00 5.64 6.71
N GLU A 73 -48.52 4.47 7.06
CA GLU A 73 -49.97 4.24 7.17
C GLU A 73 -50.59 5.06 8.30
N LYS A 74 -49.93 5.10 9.47
CA LYS A 74 -50.36 5.93 10.59
C LYS A 74 -50.31 7.42 10.26
N GLN A 75 -49.28 7.87 9.54
CA GLN A 75 -49.16 9.26 9.12
C GLN A 75 -50.30 9.65 8.17
N LYS A 76 -50.64 8.80 7.19
CA LYS A 76 -51.81 9.03 6.31
C LYS A 76 -53.12 9.09 7.07
N SER A 77 -53.29 8.24 8.07
CA SER A 77 -54.48 8.25 8.93
C SER A 77 -54.57 9.53 9.77
N LEU A 78 -53.44 10.01 10.28
CA LEU A 78 -53.37 11.24 11.05
C LEU A 78 -53.64 12.47 10.18
N GLU A 79 -53.08 12.54 8.97
CA GLU A 79 -53.38 13.59 7.99
C GLU A 79 -54.87 13.61 7.61
N TYR A 80 -55.49 12.44 7.43
CA TYR A 80 -56.93 12.33 7.19
C TYR A 80 -57.74 12.90 8.36
N LEU A 81 -57.41 12.51 9.59
CA LEU A 81 -58.08 13.02 10.80
C LEU A 81 -57.86 14.52 10.98
N ALA A 82 -56.64 15.01 10.79
CA ALA A 82 -56.32 16.44 10.85
C ALA A 82 -57.11 17.24 9.81
N ASN A 83 -57.27 16.73 8.59
CA ASN A 83 -58.09 17.36 7.57
C ASN A 83 -59.59 17.37 7.93
N GLN A 84 -60.11 16.32 8.57
CA GLN A 84 -61.50 16.33 9.05
C GLN A 84 -61.69 17.32 10.19
N VAL A 85 -60.73 17.38 11.11
CA VAL A 85 -60.71 18.33 12.22
C VAL A 85 -60.63 19.77 11.74
N ASN A 86 -59.75 20.08 10.77
CA ASN A 86 -59.58 21.43 10.23
C ASN A 86 -60.81 21.93 9.47
N LYS A 87 -61.73 21.03 9.09
CA LYS A 87 -63.05 21.39 8.54
C LYS A 87 -64.08 21.68 9.63
N LEU A 88 -63.89 21.26 10.87
CA LEU A 88 -64.86 21.53 11.96
C LEU A 88 -65.05 23.03 12.25
N PRO A 89 -64.01 23.90 12.23
CA PRO A 89 -64.17 25.35 12.41
C PRO A 89 -65.02 26.03 11.34
N SER A 90 -65.14 25.48 10.12
CA SER A 90 -66.06 26.02 9.11
C SER A 90 -67.52 25.69 9.44
N PHE A 91 -67.78 24.71 10.30
CA PHE A 91 -69.12 24.36 10.80
C PHE A 91 -69.43 25.01 12.16
N TYR A 92 -68.42 25.46 12.91
CA TYR A 92 -68.54 26.14 14.20
C TYR A 92 -67.49 27.27 14.30
N PRO A 93 -67.78 28.50 13.84
CA PRO A 93 -66.85 29.60 13.96
C PRO A 93 -66.62 29.96 15.43
N VAL A 94 -65.34 30.12 15.80
CA VAL A 94 -64.89 30.51 17.13
C VAL A 94 -65.60 31.80 17.55
N GLN A 95 -66.31 31.77 18.68
CA GLN A 95 -66.94 32.95 19.25
C GLN A 95 -65.84 33.94 19.66
N SER A 96 -65.75 35.07 18.98
CA SER A 96 -64.88 36.16 19.43
C SER A 96 -65.50 36.79 20.69
N SER A 97 -64.69 37.21 21.65
CA SER A 97 -65.17 37.84 22.90
C SER A 97 -66.03 39.10 22.67
N GLU A 98 -65.99 39.70 21.47
CA GLU A 98 -66.77 40.88 21.11
C GLU A 98 -68.20 40.52 20.64
N ASP A 99 -68.42 39.31 20.12
CA ASP A 99 -69.71 38.81 19.65
C ASP A 99 -70.76 38.68 20.78
N ASN A 100 -70.33 38.44 22.02
CA ASN A 100 -71.22 38.32 23.18
C ASN A 100 -71.88 39.65 23.60
N LYS A 101 -71.38 40.81 23.14
CA LYS A 101 -71.99 42.12 23.42
C LYS A 101 -73.10 42.51 22.44
N ALA A 102 -73.24 41.77 21.33
CA ALA A 102 -74.20 42.06 20.26
C ALA A 102 -75.44 41.14 20.27
N ILE A 103 -75.56 40.26 21.26
CA ILE A 103 -76.75 39.39 21.42
C ILE A 103 -77.91 40.26 21.93
N PRO A 104 -79.05 40.30 21.23
CA PRO A 104 -80.21 41.03 21.72
C PRO A 104 -80.69 40.52 23.09
N LEU A 105 -81.10 41.44 23.96
CA LEU A 105 -81.52 41.14 25.33
C LEU A 105 -82.65 40.10 25.34
N GLY A 106 -82.40 38.93 25.93
CA GLY A 106 -83.40 37.85 26.09
C GLY A 106 -83.19 36.62 25.21
N LEU A 107 -82.20 36.60 24.30
CA LEU A 107 -81.85 35.42 23.51
C LEU A 107 -80.71 34.60 24.15
N PRO A 108 -80.76 33.26 24.10
CA PRO A 108 -79.68 32.39 24.58
C PRO A 108 -78.35 32.60 23.84
N ALA A 109 -77.22 32.30 24.49
CA ALA A 109 -75.88 32.39 23.90
C ALA A 109 -75.69 31.51 22.63
N TRP A 110 -76.48 30.44 22.49
CA TRP A 110 -76.45 29.57 21.31
C TRP A 110 -77.13 30.20 20.08
N SER A 111 -77.99 31.21 20.26
CA SER A 111 -78.72 31.86 19.17
C SER A 111 -77.80 32.50 18.15
N LEU A 112 -76.67 33.08 18.59
CA LEU A 112 -75.68 33.65 17.68
C LEU A 112 -74.92 32.60 16.88
N VAL A 113 -74.59 31.46 17.50
CA VAL A 113 -73.98 30.32 16.79
C VAL A 113 -74.96 29.79 15.75
N ALA A 114 -76.25 29.72 16.09
CA ALA A 114 -77.29 29.29 15.19
C ALA A 114 -77.49 30.23 14.00
N ALA A 115 -77.52 31.54 14.25
CA ALA A 115 -77.60 32.53 13.18
C ALA A 115 -76.39 32.45 12.24
N LYS A 116 -75.18 32.26 12.78
CA LYS A 116 -73.96 32.04 11.98
C LYS A 116 -74.01 30.74 11.17
N MET A 117 -74.52 29.65 11.74
CA MET A 117 -74.71 28.37 11.04
C MET A 117 -75.73 28.46 9.91
N VAL A 118 -76.85 29.15 10.12
CA VAL A 118 -77.80 29.48 9.04
C VAL A 118 -77.09 30.29 7.97
N TRP A 119 -76.38 31.35 8.35
CA TRP A 119 -75.66 32.19 7.40
C TRP A 119 -74.68 31.37 6.54
N GLN A 120 -73.88 30.49 7.14
CA GLN A 120 -72.93 29.63 6.45
C GLN A 120 -73.58 28.53 5.60
N GLN A 121 -74.78 28.06 5.95
CA GLN A 121 -75.48 27.04 5.16
C GLN A 121 -76.00 27.59 3.83
N PHE A 122 -76.37 28.87 3.81
CA PHE A 122 -76.90 29.53 2.62
C PHE A 122 -75.84 30.35 1.86
N ASP A 123 -74.69 30.63 2.47
CA ASP A 123 -73.49 31.19 1.85
C ASP A 123 -72.73 30.10 1.08
N GLY A 124 -73.10 29.95 -0.20
CA GLY A 124 -72.60 28.90 -1.08
C GLY A 124 -71.21 29.17 -1.65
N ASP A 125 -70.75 30.43 -1.66
CA ASP A 125 -69.42 30.82 -2.10
C ASP A 125 -68.43 31.04 -0.93
N HIS A 126 -68.92 30.97 0.32
CA HIS A 126 -68.15 31.05 1.56
C HIS A 126 -67.40 32.38 1.72
N ASP A 127 -67.93 33.46 1.15
CA ASP A 127 -67.33 34.79 1.22
C ASP A 127 -67.73 35.56 2.51
N GLY A 128 -68.63 34.96 3.31
CA GLY A 128 -69.13 35.50 4.57
C GLY A 128 -70.31 36.48 4.39
N LYS A 129 -70.84 36.64 3.18
CA LYS A 129 -71.96 37.52 2.83
C LYS A 129 -72.97 36.74 2.00
N LEU A 130 -74.25 36.92 2.30
CA LEU A 130 -75.30 36.33 1.47
C LEU A 130 -75.52 37.22 0.24
N THR A 131 -75.37 36.65 -0.94
CA THR A 131 -75.82 37.28 -2.18
C THR A 131 -77.35 37.47 -2.17
N SER A 132 -77.88 38.34 -3.04
CA SER A 132 -79.34 38.57 -3.11
C SER A 132 -80.13 37.29 -3.40
N GLU A 133 -79.55 36.35 -4.15
CA GLU A 133 -80.17 35.06 -4.46
C GLU A 133 -80.17 34.10 -3.26
N GLU A 134 -79.09 34.08 -2.48
CA GLU A 134 -78.99 33.27 -1.26
C GLU A 134 -79.87 33.82 -0.15
N LEU A 135 -79.92 35.14 0.00
CA LEU A 135 -80.83 35.82 0.90
C LEU A 135 -82.29 35.52 0.54
N HIS A 136 -82.64 35.48 -0.75
CA HIS A 136 -84.00 35.12 -1.17
C HIS A 136 -84.38 33.69 -0.76
N LYS A 137 -83.44 32.73 -0.86
CA LYS A 137 -83.66 31.35 -0.40
C LYS A 137 -83.91 31.28 1.12
N VAL A 138 -83.18 32.07 1.91
CA VAL A 138 -83.40 32.18 3.36
C VAL A 138 -84.77 32.79 3.65
N LYS A 139 -85.12 33.89 2.96
CA LYS A 139 -86.41 34.57 3.11
C LYS A 139 -87.59 33.69 2.76
N ASP A 140 -87.54 32.98 1.63
CA ASP A 140 -88.65 32.13 1.18
C ASP A 140 -88.95 30.99 2.16
N GLN A 141 -87.94 30.50 2.87
CA GLN A 141 -88.12 29.49 3.91
C GLN A 141 -88.70 30.09 5.20
N LEU A 142 -88.35 31.34 5.53
CA LEU A 142 -88.79 32.02 6.76
C LEU A 142 -90.11 32.78 6.62
N ARG A 143 -90.50 33.20 5.40
CA ARG A 143 -91.76 33.93 5.08
C ARG A 143 -93.01 33.19 5.52
N LYS A 144 -92.90 31.88 5.76
CA LYS A 144 -93.97 31.06 6.31
C LYS A 144 -94.29 31.39 7.78
N ASN A 145 -93.31 31.90 8.52
CA ASN A 145 -93.37 32.04 9.98
C ASN A 145 -93.21 33.50 10.45
N HIS A 146 -92.73 34.42 9.60
CA HIS A 146 -92.58 35.84 9.93
C HIS A 146 -93.17 36.75 8.83
N GLU A 147 -94.07 37.65 9.21
CA GLU A 147 -94.73 38.60 8.28
C GLU A 147 -93.85 39.84 7.97
N ASN A 148 -92.91 40.19 8.86
CA ASN A 148 -92.09 41.43 8.77
C ASN A 148 -90.67 41.19 8.23
N ILE A 149 -90.42 40.09 7.52
CA ILE A 149 -89.06 39.70 7.10
C ILE A 149 -88.46 40.73 6.13
N ASP A 150 -89.26 41.25 5.22
CA ASP A 150 -88.77 42.18 4.19
C ASP A 150 -88.45 43.58 4.76
N GLU A 151 -88.94 43.90 5.97
CA GLU A 151 -88.56 45.12 6.70
C GLU A 151 -87.20 44.98 7.42
N ILE A 152 -86.88 43.77 7.90
CA ILE A 152 -85.68 43.50 8.72
C ILE A 152 -84.49 43.03 7.86
N LEU A 153 -84.78 42.28 6.78
CA LEU A 153 -83.80 41.84 5.79
C LEU A 153 -84.19 42.45 4.44
N PRO A 154 -83.78 43.69 4.09
CA PRO A 154 -84.12 44.26 2.79
C PRO A 154 -83.35 43.58 1.64
N ASP A 155 -83.95 43.51 0.45
CA ASP A 155 -83.31 42.91 -0.75
C ASP A 155 -82.07 43.68 -1.22
N TYR A 156 -81.99 44.98 -0.88
CA TYR A 156 -80.87 45.87 -1.19
C TYR A 156 -80.45 46.64 0.06
N PRO A 157 -79.69 46.02 0.98
CA PRO A 157 -79.24 46.68 2.19
C PRO A 157 -78.11 47.69 1.86
N ALA A 158 -78.14 48.87 2.50
CA ALA A 158 -77.08 49.88 2.35
C ALA A 158 -75.77 49.47 3.06
N GLU A 159 -75.85 48.55 4.02
CA GLU A 159 -74.73 47.95 4.75
C GLU A 159 -74.75 46.42 4.56
N PRO A 160 -73.61 45.73 4.52
CA PRO A 160 -73.59 44.28 4.37
C PRO A 160 -74.32 43.60 5.52
N LEU A 161 -75.34 42.82 5.21
CA LEU A 161 -76.11 42.07 6.20
C LEU A 161 -75.18 41.09 6.93
N THR A 162 -75.27 41.10 8.24
CA THR A 162 -74.51 40.22 9.12
C THR A 162 -75.44 39.23 9.82
N PRO A 163 -74.92 38.10 10.35
CA PRO A 163 -75.70 37.15 11.15
C PRO A 163 -76.48 37.78 12.32
N HIS A 164 -76.07 38.95 12.78
CA HIS A 164 -76.77 39.71 13.82
C HIS A 164 -78.12 40.29 13.34
N HIS A 165 -78.24 40.65 12.06
CA HIS A 165 -79.50 41.15 11.48
C HIS A 165 -80.58 40.06 11.47
N PHE A 166 -80.17 38.79 11.36
CA PHE A 166 -81.05 37.63 11.55
C PHE A 166 -81.67 37.58 12.94
N LEU A 167 -80.88 37.87 13.97
CA LEU A 167 -81.32 37.78 15.36
C LEU A 167 -82.31 38.89 15.73
N LYS A 168 -82.34 40.00 14.97
CA LYS A 168 -83.31 41.08 15.15
C LYS A 168 -84.75 40.63 14.89
N LEU A 169 -84.96 39.57 14.09
CA LEU A 169 -86.27 38.95 13.90
C LEU A 169 -86.85 38.38 15.22
N TYR A 170 -86.01 38.15 16.23
CA TYR A 170 -86.37 37.47 17.47
C TYR A 170 -86.12 38.34 18.72
N GLU A 171 -85.96 39.66 18.55
CA GLU A 171 -85.60 40.64 19.60
C GLU A 171 -86.59 40.70 20.78
N CYS A 172 -87.81 40.18 20.64
CA CYS A 172 -88.87 40.18 21.66
C CYS A 172 -88.98 38.88 22.47
N GLY A 173 -87.87 38.16 22.70
CA GLY A 173 -87.86 36.98 23.58
C GLY A 173 -88.46 35.70 22.97
N GLU A 174 -88.50 35.62 21.65
CA GLU A 174 -89.10 34.49 20.91
C GLU A 174 -88.09 33.35 20.63
N GLY A 175 -87.29 32.99 21.64
CA GLY A 175 -86.26 31.94 21.50
C GLY A 175 -86.81 30.56 21.08
N ALA A 176 -88.08 30.28 21.41
CA ALA A 176 -88.78 29.08 20.96
C ALA A 176 -89.08 29.11 19.45
N LYS A 177 -89.48 30.26 18.90
CA LYS A 177 -89.71 30.42 17.45
C LYS A 177 -88.40 30.32 16.69
N LEU A 178 -87.33 30.92 17.19
CA LEU A 178 -85.99 30.76 16.63
C LEU A 178 -85.59 29.28 16.55
N SER A 179 -85.83 28.50 17.61
CA SER A 179 -85.53 27.06 17.61
C SER A 179 -86.34 26.27 16.58
N ASP A 180 -87.61 26.63 16.36
CA ASP A 180 -88.47 25.95 15.39
C ASP A 180 -88.12 26.37 13.94
N ASP A 181 -87.78 27.63 13.72
CA ASP A 181 -87.28 28.15 12.44
C ASP A 181 -85.96 27.50 12.06
N LEU A 182 -85.01 27.39 12.99
CA LEU A 182 -83.75 26.69 12.77
C LEU A 182 -83.94 25.21 12.42
N ARG A 183 -84.91 24.55 13.08
CA ARG A 183 -85.28 23.17 12.74
C ARG A 183 -85.86 23.09 11.33
N SER A 184 -86.66 24.07 10.91
CA SER A 184 -87.23 24.14 9.56
C SER A 184 -86.17 24.40 8.47
N LEU A 185 -85.11 25.14 8.81
CA LEU A 185 -83.94 25.40 7.95
C LEU A 185 -82.94 24.22 7.93
N GLY A 186 -83.18 23.18 8.74
CA GLY A 186 -82.30 22.01 8.85
C GLY A 186 -81.06 22.24 9.73
N VAL A 187 -80.98 23.37 10.44
CA VAL A 187 -79.88 23.70 11.36
C VAL A 187 -80.17 23.10 12.73
N LEU A 188 -79.47 22.00 13.05
CA LEU A 188 -79.53 21.36 14.36
C LEU A 188 -78.55 22.04 15.33
N CYS A 189 -78.94 23.18 15.88
CA CYS A 189 -78.24 23.72 17.04
C CYS A 189 -78.66 22.91 18.26
N GLY A 190 -77.77 22.04 18.74
CA GLY A 190 -78.00 21.26 19.95
C GLY A 190 -78.29 22.21 21.12
N THR A 191 -79.49 22.14 21.68
CA THR A 191 -79.97 22.98 22.80
C THR A 191 -79.26 22.72 24.13
N SER A 192 -78.12 22.01 24.11
CA SER A 192 -77.43 21.56 25.30
C SER A 192 -76.14 22.33 25.51
N GLU A 193 -76.10 23.14 26.56
CA GLU A 193 -74.92 23.84 27.10
C GLU A 193 -73.74 22.87 27.33
N SER A 194 -74.02 21.57 27.57
CA SER A 194 -73.01 20.52 27.68
C SER A 194 -72.24 20.27 26.37
N ILE A 195 -72.88 20.43 25.21
CA ILE A 195 -72.24 20.21 23.90
C ILE A 195 -71.28 21.37 23.60
N ALA A 196 -71.64 22.62 23.95
CA ALA A 196 -70.76 23.78 23.82
C ALA A 196 -69.51 23.68 24.71
N GLN A 197 -69.66 23.23 25.97
CA GLN A 197 -68.51 22.93 26.84
C GLN A 197 -67.66 21.76 26.31
N THR A 198 -68.28 20.75 25.72
CA THR A 198 -67.56 19.62 25.11
C THR A 198 -66.80 20.06 23.85
N LEU A 199 -67.35 20.96 23.04
CA LEU A 199 -66.69 21.53 21.88
C LEU A 199 -65.52 22.44 22.27
N SER A 200 -65.68 23.28 23.30
CA SER A 200 -64.59 24.12 23.82
C SER A 200 -63.43 23.29 24.41
N THR A 201 -63.74 22.20 25.13
CA THR A 201 -62.71 21.26 25.61
C THR A 201 -62.07 20.45 24.47
N CYS A 202 -62.80 20.17 23.40
CA CYS A 202 -62.25 19.59 22.17
C CYS A 202 -61.31 20.58 21.46
N GLU A 203 -61.62 21.86 21.40
CA GLU A 203 -60.76 22.89 20.82
C GLU A 203 -59.40 23.01 21.55
N ALA A 204 -59.41 22.95 22.88
CA ALA A 204 -58.19 22.91 23.68
C ALA A 204 -57.36 21.63 23.43
N LYS A 205 -58.03 20.47 23.26
CA LYS A 205 -57.36 19.21 22.91
C LYS A 205 -56.79 19.24 21.50
N LEU A 206 -57.51 19.81 20.54
CA LEU A 206 -57.06 19.98 19.16
C LEU A 206 -55.84 20.90 19.08
N SER A 207 -55.87 22.03 19.79
CA SER A 207 -54.73 22.94 19.88
C SER A 207 -53.48 22.24 20.44
N ARG A 208 -53.67 21.39 21.46
CA ARG A 208 -52.58 20.56 22.03
C ARG A 208 -52.04 19.55 21.02
N ILE A 209 -52.91 18.82 20.33
CA ILE A 209 -52.53 17.83 19.31
C ILE A 209 -51.78 18.51 18.16
N THR A 210 -52.20 19.70 17.73
CA THR A 210 -51.51 20.46 16.68
C THR A 210 -50.09 20.85 17.12
N LEU A 211 -49.93 21.25 18.38
CA LEU A 211 -48.62 21.63 18.94
C LEU A 211 -47.70 20.42 19.10
N GLU A 212 -48.23 19.28 19.57
CA GLU A 212 -47.52 18.00 19.63
C GLU A 212 -47.12 17.49 18.23
N SER A 213 -48.00 17.63 17.24
CA SER A 213 -47.72 17.26 15.84
C SER A 213 -46.59 18.11 15.26
N GLN A 214 -46.60 19.43 15.50
CA GLN A 214 -45.49 20.31 15.09
C GLN A 214 -44.16 19.93 15.77
N GLN A 215 -44.20 19.51 17.03
CA GLN A 215 -43.01 19.07 17.76
C GLN A 215 -42.47 17.77 17.19
N LEU A 216 -43.33 16.76 16.95
CA LEU A 216 -42.94 15.50 16.34
C LEU A 216 -42.38 15.69 14.92
N GLN A 217 -42.92 16.65 14.16
CA GLN A 217 -42.39 17.00 12.84
C GLN A 217 -40.95 17.52 12.95
N LYS A 218 -40.65 18.39 13.92
CA LYS A 218 -39.29 18.89 14.16
C LYS A 218 -38.33 17.78 14.59
N GLU A 219 -38.79 16.86 15.44
CA GLU A 219 -38.00 15.71 15.85
C GLU A 219 -37.69 14.79 14.66
N ARG A 220 -38.68 14.50 13.82
CA ARG A 220 -38.48 13.75 12.58
C ARG A 220 -37.43 14.41 11.67
N ASP A 221 -37.51 15.73 11.49
CA ASP A 221 -36.54 16.46 10.67
C ASP A 221 -35.12 16.43 11.25
N ASN A 222 -34.99 16.42 12.58
CA ASN A 222 -33.70 16.22 13.25
C ASN A 222 -33.18 14.79 13.05
N TYR A 223 -34.01 13.77 13.24
CA TYR A 223 -33.60 12.38 13.00
C TYR A 223 -33.17 12.16 11.55
N GLN A 224 -33.84 12.79 10.58
CA GLN A 224 -33.43 12.70 9.19
C GLN A 224 -32.03 13.30 8.96
N LYS A 225 -31.71 14.44 9.59
CA LYS A 225 -30.36 15.03 9.53
C LYS A 225 -29.30 14.10 10.13
N GLU A 226 -29.59 13.48 11.27
CA GLU A 226 -28.67 12.52 11.91
C GLU A 226 -28.44 11.28 11.02
N VAL A 227 -29.48 10.78 10.36
CA VAL A 227 -29.37 9.67 9.39
C VAL A 227 -28.47 10.07 8.23
N ASP A 228 -28.64 11.27 7.65
CA ASP A 228 -27.83 11.75 6.55
C ASP A 228 -26.36 11.95 6.97
N GLU A 229 -26.10 12.49 8.17
CA GLU A 229 -24.76 12.63 8.73
C GLU A 229 -24.08 11.27 8.99
N SER A 230 -24.83 10.32 9.53
CA SER A 230 -24.38 8.94 9.75
C SER A 230 -24.03 8.25 8.41
N GLN A 231 -24.85 8.44 7.38
CA GLN A 231 -24.56 7.94 6.04
C GLN A 231 -23.29 8.57 5.46
N ARG A 232 -23.09 9.88 5.59
CA ARG A 232 -21.85 10.56 5.17
C ARG A 232 -20.64 10.04 5.95
N ALA A 233 -20.76 9.83 7.26
CA ALA A 233 -19.70 9.25 8.08
C ALA A 233 -19.35 7.82 7.63
N LYS A 234 -20.36 7.00 7.34
CA LYS A 234 -20.18 5.64 6.81
C LYS A 234 -19.45 5.64 5.45
N THR A 235 -19.79 6.56 4.55
CA THR A 235 -19.10 6.70 3.27
C THR A 235 -17.64 7.09 3.45
N ARG A 236 -17.35 8.09 4.30
CA ARG A 236 -15.97 8.48 4.63
C ARG A 236 -15.15 7.34 5.21
N LEU A 237 -15.74 6.54 6.11
CA LEU A 237 -15.07 5.36 6.65
C LEU A 237 -14.75 4.34 5.55
N ARG A 238 -15.68 4.08 4.63
CA ARG A 238 -15.44 3.18 3.48
C ARG A 238 -14.29 3.66 2.60
N GLU A 239 -14.20 4.96 2.33
CA GLU A 239 -13.10 5.56 1.56
C GLU A 239 -11.76 5.42 2.28
N VAL A 240 -11.72 5.68 3.60
CA VAL A 240 -10.51 5.49 4.41
C VAL A 240 -10.07 4.02 4.44
N PHE A 241 -11.02 3.09 4.59
CA PHE A 241 -10.71 1.66 4.52
C PHE A 241 -10.21 1.22 3.15
N ALA A 242 -10.79 1.75 2.07
CA ALA A 242 -10.34 1.48 0.71
C ALA A 242 -8.91 2.03 0.47
N ALA A 243 -8.64 3.25 0.91
CA ALA A 243 -7.30 3.86 0.81
C ALA A 243 -6.26 3.09 1.66
N SER A 244 -6.63 2.68 2.88
CA SER A 244 -5.75 1.87 3.74
C SER A 244 -5.49 0.50 3.12
N LYS A 245 -6.50 -0.15 2.55
CA LYS A 245 -6.33 -1.42 1.83
C LYS A 245 -5.37 -1.27 0.65
N GLN A 246 -5.55 -0.22 -0.17
CA GLN A 246 -4.68 0.05 -1.30
C GLN A 246 -3.23 0.28 -0.86
N SER A 247 -3.03 1.07 0.21
CA SER A 247 -1.69 1.30 0.78
C SER A 247 -1.02 0.02 1.28
N LEU A 248 -1.78 -0.91 1.87
CA LEU A 248 -1.25 -2.20 2.31
C LEU A 248 -0.89 -3.11 1.12
N GLU A 249 -1.69 -3.10 0.06
CA GLU A 249 -1.39 -3.83 -1.17
C GLU A 249 -0.15 -3.25 -1.88
N ASP A 250 0.03 -1.93 -1.86
CA ASP A 250 1.24 -1.26 -2.37
C ASP A 250 2.47 -1.64 -1.54
N GLN A 251 2.38 -1.59 -0.21
CA GLN A 251 3.46 -2.04 0.68
C GLN A 251 3.82 -3.52 0.47
N ALA A 252 2.83 -4.39 0.27
CA ALA A 252 3.06 -5.80 -0.02
C ALA A 252 3.80 -5.99 -1.35
N ARG A 253 3.45 -5.20 -2.39
CA ARG A 253 4.16 -5.23 -3.68
C ARG A 253 5.61 -4.76 -3.55
N ASP A 254 5.86 -3.74 -2.76
CA ASP A 254 7.22 -3.23 -2.54
C ASP A 254 8.07 -4.22 -1.73
N LEU A 255 7.49 -4.92 -0.75
CA LEU A 255 8.17 -6.01 -0.04
C LEU A 255 8.58 -7.15 -0.98
N VAL A 256 7.72 -7.54 -1.92
CA VAL A 256 8.06 -8.56 -2.92
C VAL A 256 9.23 -8.10 -3.79
N ARG A 257 9.22 -6.85 -4.26
CA ARG A 257 10.34 -6.29 -5.04
C ARG A 257 11.65 -6.27 -4.27
N LEU A 258 11.60 -5.92 -2.98
CA LEU A 258 12.79 -5.92 -2.13
C LEU A 258 13.33 -7.34 -1.91
N GLN A 259 12.44 -8.33 -1.73
CA GLN A 259 12.85 -9.74 -1.64
C GLN A 259 13.48 -10.24 -2.94
N GLU A 260 12.95 -9.87 -4.10
CA GLU A 260 13.55 -10.20 -5.40
C GLU A 260 14.94 -9.56 -5.57
N GLN A 261 15.09 -8.29 -5.20
CA GLN A 261 16.39 -7.60 -5.22
C GLN A 261 17.41 -8.20 -4.26
N GLU A 262 16.97 -8.61 -3.06
CA GLU A 262 17.83 -9.27 -2.08
C GLU A 262 18.29 -10.64 -2.60
N ALA A 263 17.38 -11.43 -3.19
CA ALA A 263 17.71 -12.70 -3.81
C ALA A 263 18.68 -12.54 -5.00
N GLU A 264 18.51 -11.51 -5.82
CA GLU A 264 19.44 -11.18 -6.91
C GLU A 264 20.81 -10.77 -6.38
N SER A 265 20.85 -9.94 -5.33
CA SER A 265 22.09 -9.52 -4.68
C SER A 265 22.83 -10.71 -4.04
N GLU A 266 22.11 -11.63 -3.40
CA GLU A 266 22.70 -12.85 -2.84
C GLU A 266 23.27 -13.76 -3.93
N LEU A 267 22.58 -13.90 -5.06
CA LEU A 267 23.08 -14.65 -6.21
C LEU A 267 24.37 -14.02 -6.76
N GLN A 268 24.42 -12.68 -6.89
CA GLN A 268 25.62 -11.98 -7.35
C GLN A 268 26.80 -12.17 -6.39
N LEU A 269 26.55 -12.15 -5.07
CA LEU A 269 27.57 -12.44 -4.06
C LEU A 269 28.12 -13.86 -4.20
N ARG A 270 27.26 -14.87 -4.36
CA ARG A 270 27.70 -16.26 -4.55
C ARG A 270 28.55 -16.42 -5.82
N LEU A 271 28.14 -15.80 -6.93
CA LEU A 271 28.91 -15.83 -8.17
C LEU A 271 30.28 -15.14 -8.02
N ALA A 272 30.35 -14.05 -7.25
CA ALA A 272 31.60 -13.37 -6.94
C ALA A 272 32.53 -14.26 -6.09
N ASP A 273 31.99 -14.96 -5.09
CA ASP A 273 32.74 -15.89 -4.24
C ASP A 273 33.27 -17.09 -5.04
N GLU A 274 32.45 -17.67 -5.92
CA GLU A 274 32.87 -18.75 -6.82
C GLU A 274 34.01 -18.30 -7.74
N LYS A 275 33.90 -17.09 -8.30
CA LYS A 275 34.95 -16.50 -9.14
C LYS A 275 36.23 -16.26 -8.33
N ALA A 276 36.13 -15.71 -7.13
CA ALA A 276 37.27 -15.49 -6.25
C ALA A 276 37.97 -16.81 -5.87
N ALA A 277 37.20 -17.87 -5.62
CA ALA A 277 37.74 -19.20 -5.36
C ALA A 277 38.46 -19.76 -6.60
N ALA A 278 37.88 -19.63 -7.80
CA ALA A 278 38.53 -20.03 -9.05
C ALA A 278 39.84 -19.27 -9.26
N ASP A 279 39.84 -17.95 -9.08
CA ASP A 279 41.03 -17.10 -9.20
C ASP A 279 42.11 -17.48 -8.17
N ALA A 280 41.72 -17.81 -6.93
CA ALA A 280 42.64 -18.29 -5.91
C ALA A 280 43.29 -19.64 -6.27
N THR A 281 42.53 -20.58 -6.86
CA THR A 281 43.09 -21.85 -7.34
C THR A 281 44.05 -21.64 -8.51
N SER A 282 43.70 -20.75 -9.45
CA SER A 282 44.56 -20.36 -10.58
C SER A 282 45.86 -19.73 -10.07
N LEU A 283 45.78 -18.80 -9.11
CA LEU A 283 46.95 -18.19 -8.48
C LEU A 283 47.82 -19.22 -7.75
N SER A 284 47.22 -20.18 -7.04
CA SER A 284 47.94 -21.28 -6.39
C SER A 284 48.70 -22.15 -7.39
N LYS A 285 48.08 -22.44 -8.55
CA LYS A 285 48.72 -23.17 -9.64
C LYS A 285 49.88 -22.37 -10.23
N ALA A 286 49.68 -21.09 -10.55
CA ALA A 286 50.72 -20.20 -11.06
C ALA A 286 51.90 -20.05 -10.08
N LYS A 287 51.64 -19.96 -8.77
CA LYS A 287 52.70 -19.95 -7.74
C LYS A 287 53.51 -21.24 -7.73
N ARG A 288 52.87 -22.40 -7.90
CA ARG A 288 53.55 -23.70 -7.99
C ARG A 288 54.39 -23.81 -9.26
N GLU A 289 53.86 -23.37 -10.39
CA GLU A 289 54.59 -23.33 -11.66
C GLU A 289 55.79 -22.38 -11.60
N LEU A 290 55.62 -21.19 -11.03
CA LEU A 290 56.73 -20.25 -10.81
C LEU A 290 57.79 -20.83 -9.88
N SER A 291 57.37 -21.52 -8.81
CA SER A 291 58.30 -22.20 -7.92
C SER A 291 59.07 -23.30 -8.64
N SER A 292 58.40 -24.11 -9.46
CA SER A 292 59.05 -25.12 -10.31
C SER A 292 60.05 -24.50 -11.29
N ALA A 293 59.67 -23.43 -11.99
CA ALA A 293 60.54 -22.70 -12.90
C ALA A 293 61.77 -22.11 -12.17
N LYS A 294 61.59 -21.60 -10.95
CA LYS A 294 62.70 -21.13 -10.11
C LYS A 294 63.69 -22.27 -9.78
N HIS A 295 63.22 -23.47 -9.49
CA HIS A 295 64.11 -24.61 -9.23
C HIS A 295 64.85 -25.02 -10.50
N ALA A 296 64.15 -25.10 -11.64
CA ALA A 296 64.79 -25.39 -12.93
C ALA A 296 65.89 -24.35 -13.29
N LEU A 297 65.68 -23.06 -12.97
CA LEU A 297 66.70 -22.04 -13.16
C LEU A 297 67.91 -22.22 -12.23
N LEU A 298 67.70 -22.66 -10.99
CA LEU A 298 68.79 -22.98 -10.07
C LEU A 298 69.59 -24.19 -10.56
N ASP A 299 68.91 -25.22 -11.07
CA ASP A 299 69.56 -26.41 -11.65
C ASP A 299 70.37 -26.05 -12.90
N LEU A 300 69.81 -25.24 -13.80
CA LEU A 300 70.54 -24.73 -14.97
C LEU A 300 71.76 -23.91 -14.56
N ARG A 301 71.65 -23.08 -13.51
CA ARG A 301 72.79 -22.34 -12.98
C ARG A 301 73.88 -23.28 -12.45
N ALA A 302 73.50 -24.30 -11.69
CA ALA A 302 74.46 -25.29 -11.18
C ALA A 302 75.19 -26.01 -12.33
N LEU A 303 74.49 -26.40 -13.38
CA LEU A 303 75.11 -26.99 -14.58
C LEU A 303 76.09 -26.04 -15.28
N VAL A 304 75.77 -24.74 -15.34
CA VAL A 304 76.68 -23.74 -15.90
C VAL A 304 77.92 -23.58 -15.01
N ASP A 305 77.75 -23.53 -13.69
CA ASP A 305 78.86 -23.46 -12.73
C ASP A 305 79.76 -24.71 -12.85
N ASP A 306 79.19 -25.90 -13.01
CA ASP A 306 79.92 -27.15 -13.27
C ASP A 306 80.71 -27.10 -14.59
N GLN A 307 80.10 -26.58 -15.66
CA GLN A 307 80.79 -26.41 -16.96
C GLN A 307 81.92 -25.39 -16.87
N ILE A 308 81.77 -24.33 -16.08
CA ILE A 308 82.83 -23.35 -15.82
C ILE A 308 83.98 -24.04 -15.08
N ALA A 309 83.69 -24.77 -14.00
CA ALA A 309 84.70 -25.49 -13.23
C ALA A 309 85.45 -26.54 -14.08
N GLU A 310 84.75 -27.25 -14.97
CA GLU A 310 85.37 -28.19 -15.90
C GLU A 310 86.27 -27.47 -16.92
N LYS A 311 85.82 -26.35 -17.49
CA LYS A 311 86.65 -25.52 -18.39
C LYS A 311 87.90 -25.00 -17.70
N GLU A 312 87.79 -24.51 -16.46
CA GLU A 312 88.94 -24.06 -15.67
C GLU A 312 89.92 -25.20 -15.37
N LYS A 313 89.43 -26.42 -15.16
CA LYS A 313 90.28 -27.61 -14.99
C LYS A 313 91.03 -27.95 -16.29
N TRP A 314 90.34 -27.90 -17.43
CA TRP A 314 90.97 -28.12 -18.74
C TRP A 314 92.00 -27.03 -19.07
N GLN A 315 91.70 -25.77 -18.79
CA GLN A 315 92.64 -24.66 -18.96
C GLN A 315 93.92 -24.87 -18.13
N ARG A 316 93.78 -25.27 -16.87
CA ARG A 316 94.93 -25.62 -16.00
C ARG A 316 95.74 -26.77 -16.59
N TYR A 317 95.08 -27.82 -17.07
CA TYR A 317 95.75 -28.97 -17.69
C TYR A 317 96.52 -28.58 -18.97
N CYS A 318 95.93 -27.74 -19.84
CA CYS A 318 96.62 -27.21 -21.01
C CYS A 318 97.85 -26.39 -20.61
N TRP A 319 97.73 -25.55 -19.59
CA TRP A 319 98.85 -24.75 -19.08
C TRP A 319 99.99 -25.61 -18.52
N GLU A 320 99.67 -26.66 -17.75
CA GLU A 320 100.68 -27.64 -17.29
C GLU A 320 101.37 -28.38 -18.45
N LEU A 321 100.62 -28.72 -19.51
CA LEU A 321 101.19 -29.34 -20.70
C LEU A 321 102.11 -28.37 -21.46
N GLU A 322 101.74 -27.11 -21.58
CA GLU A 322 102.58 -26.06 -22.17
C GLU A 322 103.88 -25.87 -21.37
N GLU A 323 103.80 -25.86 -20.04
CA GLU A 323 104.96 -25.78 -19.16
C GLU A 323 105.88 -26.99 -19.35
N ARG A 324 105.35 -28.22 -19.33
CA ARG A 324 106.13 -29.45 -19.60
C ARG A 324 106.75 -29.45 -20.99
N LEU A 325 106.04 -28.94 -22.00
CA LEU A 325 106.55 -28.82 -23.37
C LEU A 325 107.70 -27.81 -23.41
N HIS A 326 107.56 -26.67 -22.75
CA HIS A 326 108.61 -25.66 -22.63
C HIS A 326 109.83 -26.21 -21.91
N GLU A 327 109.66 -26.93 -20.80
CA GLU A 327 110.73 -27.62 -20.08
C GLU A 327 111.45 -28.63 -20.98
N ALA A 328 110.71 -29.52 -21.65
CA ALA A 328 111.29 -30.52 -22.54
C ALA A 328 112.05 -29.87 -23.72
N THR A 329 111.50 -28.80 -24.28
CA THR A 329 112.13 -28.03 -25.36
C THR A 329 113.43 -27.37 -24.87
N ASN A 330 113.43 -26.78 -23.68
CA ASN A 330 114.62 -26.20 -23.05
C ASN A 330 115.69 -27.27 -22.79
N VAL A 331 115.31 -28.44 -22.26
CA VAL A 331 116.23 -29.57 -22.05
C VAL A 331 116.82 -30.04 -23.38
N SER A 332 116.02 -30.12 -24.44
CA SER A 332 116.48 -30.45 -25.79
C SER A 332 117.51 -29.44 -26.31
N HIS A 333 117.21 -28.14 -26.21
CA HIS A 333 118.14 -27.08 -26.61
C HIS A 333 119.46 -27.11 -25.82
N VAL A 334 119.41 -27.41 -24.52
CA VAL A 334 120.62 -27.59 -23.70
C VAL A 334 121.43 -28.79 -24.20
N LYS A 335 120.80 -29.95 -24.41
CA LYS A 335 121.47 -31.14 -24.97
C LYS A 335 122.06 -30.88 -26.35
N GLU A 336 121.33 -30.19 -27.22
CA GLU A 336 121.82 -29.81 -28.55
C GLU A 336 123.05 -28.90 -28.44
N ARG A 337 123.01 -27.89 -27.57
CA ARG A 337 124.15 -27.00 -27.30
C ARG A 337 125.37 -27.77 -26.76
N ASP A 338 125.16 -28.73 -25.85
CA ASP A 338 126.24 -29.56 -25.32
C ASP A 338 126.81 -30.52 -26.38
N LEU A 339 125.96 -31.05 -27.27
CA LEU A 339 126.41 -31.80 -28.44
C LEU A 339 127.27 -30.93 -29.39
N TRP A 340 126.90 -29.67 -29.60
CA TRP A 340 127.71 -28.73 -30.35
C TRP A 340 129.07 -28.47 -29.67
N ARG A 341 129.07 -28.22 -28.35
CA ARG A 341 130.31 -28.04 -27.57
C ARG A 341 131.23 -29.26 -27.63
N THR A 342 130.68 -30.46 -27.51
CA THR A 342 131.46 -31.70 -27.59
C THR A 342 131.97 -31.96 -29.01
N LYS A 343 131.19 -31.65 -30.05
CA LYS A 343 131.66 -31.70 -31.45
C LYS A 343 132.80 -30.71 -31.70
N ASP A 344 132.70 -29.48 -31.19
CA ASP A 344 133.76 -28.48 -31.34
C ASP A 344 135.01 -28.86 -30.53
N ALA A 345 134.86 -29.37 -29.32
CA ALA A 345 135.97 -29.92 -28.53
C ALA A 345 136.67 -31.08 -29.27
N LYS A 346 135.91 -32.00 -29.89
CA LYS A 346 136.46 -33.09 -30.73
C LYS A 346 137.18 -32.56 -31.97
N LYS A 347 136.66 -31.52 -32.63
CA LYS A 347 137.36 -30.88 -33.75
C LYS A 347 138.66 -30.24 -33.30
N GLU A 348 138.66 -29.58 -32.14
CA GLU A 348 139.86 -28.94 -31.58
C GLU A 348 140.90 -29.98 -31.13
N GLU A 349 140.46 -31.09 -30.53
CA GLU A 349 141.33 -32.22 -30.21
C GLU A 349 141.90 -32.87 -31.48
N SER A 350 141.09 -33.01 -32.54
CA SER A 350 141.55 -33.48 -33.85
C SER A 350 142.58 -32.54 -34.47
N ARG A 351 142.41 -31.21 -34.34
CA ARG A 351 143.41 -30.21 -34.75
C ARG A 351 144.70 -30.34 -33.95
N LYS A 352 144.61 -30.48 -32.62
CA LYS A 352 145.78 -30.69 -31.75
C LYS A 352 146.51 -31.99 -32.10
N ASN A 353 145.79 -33.09 -32.30
CA ASN A 353 146.37 -34.37 -32.72
C ASN A 353 147.02 -34.26 -34.11
N MET A 354 146.42 -33.55 -35.05
CA MET A 354 147.01 -33.28 -36.36
C MET A 354 148.26 -32.40 -36.26
N LEU A 355 148.25 -31.37 -35.40
CA LEU A 355 149.44 -30.55 -35.15
C LEU A 355 150.55 -31.35 -34.48
N LEU A 356 150.23 -32.19 -33.49
CA LEU A 356 151.18 -33.13 -32.87
C LEU A 356 151.72 -34.14 -33.89
N TYR A 357 150.88 -34.65 -34.79
CA TYR A 357 151.30 -35.52 -35.88
C TYR A 357 152.27 -34.82 -36.83
N ILE A 358 151.96 -33.57 -37.24
CA ILE A 358 152.85 -32.74 -38.06
C ILE A 358 154.17 -32.46 -37.32
N GLU A 359 154.11 -32.14 -36.03
CA GLU A 359 155.29 -31.84 -35.21
C GLU A 359 156.15 -33.08 -34.96
N ALA A 360 155.54 -34.24 -34.72
CA ALA A 360 156.22 -35.54 -34.65
C ALA A 360 156.83 -35.99 -35.99
N HIS A 361 156.43 -35.37 -37.11
CA HIS A 361 156.95 -35.66 -38.45
C HIS A 361 157.75 -34.51 -39.06
N LYS A 362 157.98 -33.42 -38.31
CA LYS A 362 158.98 -32.40 -38.66
C LYS A 362 160.38 -33.01 -38.53
N GLY A 363 160.98 -33.36 -39.67
CA GLY A 363 162.36 -33.83 -39.76
C GLY A 363 162.57 -35.23 -40.34
N LYS A 364 161.51 -35.95 -40.74
CA LYS A 364 161.64 -37.22 -41.48
C LYS A 364 160.97 -37.14 -42.85
N ARG A 365 161.78 -37.29 -43.91
CA ARG A 365 161.31 -37.42 -45.30
C ARG A 365 160.88 -38.87 -45.54
N HIS A 366 159.61 -39.08 -45.87
CA HIS A 366 159.08 -40.17 -46.69
C HIS A 366 157.85 -39.58 -47.42
N PHE A 367 157.95 -39.32 -48.72
CA PHE A 367 157.66 -40.20 -49.87
C PHE A 367 156.16 -40.43 -50.13
N ASP A 368 155.80 -40.21 -51.40
CA ASP A 368 154.48 -40.05 -52.00
C ASP A 368 153.62 -41.33 -52.12
N HIS A 369 152.29 -41.12 -52.01
CA HIS A 369 151.15 -41.72 -52.76
C HIS A 369 150.87 -43.25 -52.78
N PRO A 370 149.64 -43.72 -53.16
CA PRO A 370 148.47 -43.08 -53.83
C PRO A 370 147.15 -43.14 -52.99
N ALA A 371 146.10 -42.33 -53.17
CA ALA A 371 145.16 -42.11 -54.27
C ALA A 371 144.34 -43.33 -54.71
N GLU A 372 143.18 -43.58 -54.06
CA GLU A 372 142.00 -44.32 -54.56
C GLU A 372 140.74 -43.67 -53.93
N SER A 373 140.02 -42.81 -54.65
CA SER A 373 138.88 -43.07 -55.56
C SER A 373 137.52 -43.23 -54.85
N THR A 374 136.79 -42.12 -54.83
CA THR A 374 135.33 -41.96 -54.96
C THR A 374 134.47 -43.22 -55.12
N ALA A 375 133.48 -43.37 -54.25
CA ALA A 375 132.16 -43.90 -54.59
C ALA A 375 131.09 -43.41 -53.58
N ASN A 376 130.27 -42.44 -54.02
CA ASN A 376 128.87 -42.31 -53.60
C ASN A 376 128.11 -43.42 -54.38
N PRO A 377 127.04 -44.09 -53.89
CA PRO A 377 125.72 -43.43 -53.78
C PRO A 377 124.64 -44.09 -52.87
N ASN A 378 123.45 -43.45 -52.85
CA ASN A 378 122.07 -43.97 -52.68
C ASN A 378 121.53 -44.26 -51.25
N GLN A 379 120.43 -43.61 -50.81
CA GLN A 379 119.00 -43.67 -51.24
C GLN A 379 118.23 -44.87 -50.64
N TRP A 380 116.91 -44.66 -50.48
CA TRP A 380 115.83 -45.56 -50.00
C TRP A 380 115.68 -45.58 -48.46
N GLN A 381 114.50 -45.49 -47.83
CA GLN A 381 113.13 -45.62 -48.32
C GLN A 381 112.13 -45.10 -47.26
N THR A 382 111.08 -44.45 -47.76
CA THR A 382 109.73 -44.32 -47.20
C THR A 382 109.17 -45.65 -46.70
N ILE A 383 108.53 -45.67 -45.52
CA ILE A 383 107.40 -46.57 -45.21
C ILE A 383 106.35 -45.81 -44.38
N SER A 384 105.16 -45.76 -44.95
CA SER A 384 103.84 -45.38 -44.45
C SER A 384 103.22 -46.46 -43.55
N GLU A 385 102.07 -46.12 -42.92
CA GLU A 385 101.10 -46.94 -42.15
C GLU A 385 101.13 -46.63 -40.64
N SER A 386 100.03 -46.33 -39.93
CA SER A 386 98.60 -46.11 -40.21
C SER A 386 98.04 -45.20 -39.12
#